data_AF-A0AAW2AF41-F1
#
_entry.id   AF-A0AAW2AF41-F1
#
_cell.length_a   1.000
_cell.length_b   1.000
_cell.length_c   1.000
_cell.angle_alpha   90.00
_cell.angle_beta   90.00
_cell.angle_gamma   90.00
#
_symmetry.space_group_name_H-M   'P 1'
#
loop_
_entity.id
_entity.type
_entity.pdbx_description
1 polymer ?
#
loop_
_entity_poly.entity_id
_entity_poly.type
_entity_poly.pdbx_seq_one_letter_code
_entity_poly.pdbx_strand_id
1 'polypeptide(L)'
;MKSSDSLLKMIQIQVLSFLPVRIGLYTLTVTPDRSVFTGERVNLTCEINSDHSNWRYEWNKDSLMLQTSERYTVNRDILSIVGAVKTDEGQYTCKGHIEGRSVSSQSSSAVSLSVMDKPKPNLTVKPQSSVFTGDTVTLSCDVGQSTGWTFLWRKDSNTESTDEATKTISSVKVSDGGTYQCRAKRGKYDTEISDIIEITVRERPKPVVRVQPDVHVFRGETVTLTCDIQEETGVWQYSWYKDQDYSAGQDQIYYSAGQDPIYKIKSVDQHHAGVYSCKGTQTKATQYTEKSDKVKLTVSKRPKPVVKVKPDQHVFRGETVTLTCDIQGGGNIRWTYSWFKDGKTHNPYRTTAAAEFSFTAEVSYSGEYSCGGVRSDSQRSDISDAVSLTVSERPKPVVKVTPDQPVFRGERVTLTCDIQGGGNIQWTYSCFTADVSDSGEYSCRGERSDSQRSDTSAAVTLTVSEE
;
A
#
# COMPACT_ATOMS: atom_id res chain seq x y z
N MET A 1 48.43 -73.63 -90.84
CA MET A 1 49.71 -74.33 -91.11
C MET A 1 50.81 -73.69 -90.28
N LYS A 2 51.53 -74.51 -89.49
CA LYS A 2 52.87 -74.30 -88.88
C LYS A 2 53.07 -73.04 -88.01
N SER A 3 53.22 -73.16 -86.70
CA SER A 3 54.37 -73.69 -85.93
C SER A 3 55.67 -72.91 -86.15
N SER A 4 56.14 -72.25 -85.08
CA SER A 4 57.53 -72.11 -84.63
C SER A 4 57.73 -70.69 -84.06
N ASP A 5 57.79 -70.46 -82.76
CA ASP A 5 58.75 -70.87 -81.72
C ASP A 5 59.65 -69.68 -81.34
N SER A 6 59.46 -69.27 -80.09
CA SER A 6 60.39 -68.63 -79.16
C SER A 6 61.73 -68.08 -79.70
N LEU A 7 61.93 -66.78 -79.48
CA LEU A 7 63.22 -66.25 -79.06
C LEU A 7 63.03 -65.30 -77.88
N LEU A 8 63.24 -65.87 -76.70
CA LEU A 8 63.36 -65.19 -75.42
C LEU A 8 64.55 -64.21 -75.47
N LYS A 9 64.28 -62.91 -75.33
CA LYS A 9 65.29 -61.92 -74.92
C LYS A 9 64.82 -61.30 -73.60
N MET A 10 65.46 -61.73 -72.50
CA MET A 10 65.39 -61.02 -71.23
C MET A 10 66.09 -59.66 -71.38
N ILE A 11 65.37 -58.55 -71.20
CA ILE A 11 66.00 -57.28 -70.79
C ILE A 11 65.08 -56.56 -69.78
N GLN A 12 65.61 -56.54 -68.56
CA GLN A 12 65.50 -55.58 -67.45
C GLN A 12 64.17 -54.84 -67.19
N ILE A 13 63.58 -55.18 -66.04
CA ILE A 13 62.61 -54.36 -65.31
C ILE A 13 63.35 -53.16 -64.74
N GLN A 14 63.15 -52.00 -65.35
CA GLN A 14 63.43 -50.72 -64.72
C GLN A 14 62.25 -50.45 -63.77
N VAL A 15 62.48 -50.58 -62.46
CA VAL A 15 61.53 -50.11 -61.45
C VAL A 15 61.46 -48.59 -61.61
N LEU A 16 60.50 -48.13 -62.40
CA LEU A 16 60.16 -46.72 -62.49
C LEU A 16 59.65 -46.30 -61.12
N SER A 17 60.52 -45.52 -60.47
CA SER A 17 60.24 -44.69 -59.30
C SER A 17 58.77 -44.30 -59.23
N PHE A 18 58.10 -44.78 -58.18
CA PHE A 18 56.78 -44.29 -57.80
C PHE A 18 56.88 -42.77 -57.66
N LEU A 19 56.25 -42.05 -58.59
CA LEU A 19 55.95 -40.64 -58.42
C LEU A 19 55.17 -40.51 -57.09
N PRO A 20 55.51 -39.56 -56.21
CA PRO A 20 54.71 -39.34 -55.02
C PRO A 20 53.32 -38.89 -55.48
N VAL A 21 52.33 -39.76 -55.27
CA VAL A 21 50.92 -39.43 -55.41
C VAL A 21 50.69 -38.16 -54.57
N ARG A 22 50.21 -37.08 -55.20
CA ARG A 22 49.69 -35.93 -54.46
C ARG A 22 48.46 -36.40 -53.70
N ILE A 23 48.66 -36.83 -52.46
CA ILE A 23 47.57 -37.16 -51.54
C ILE A 23 47.15 -35.84 -50.89
N GLY A 24 45.87 -35.52 -51.02
CA GLY A 24 45.26 -34.29 -50.53
C GLY A 24 45.41 -34.07 -49.03
N LEU A 25 45.14 -32.83 -48.61
CA LEU A 25 45.15 -32.41 -47.22
C LEU A 25 44.27 -33.32 -46.36
N TYR A 26 44.79 -33.72 -45.20
CA TYR A 26 44.16 -34.62 -44.24
C TYR A 26 43.79 -33.83 -42.99
N THR A 27 42.55 -33.94 -42.53
CA THR A 27 42.08 -33.23 -41.34
C THR A 27 41.41 -34.21 -40.42
N LEU A 28 42.05 -34.46 -39.27
CA LEU A 28 41.40 -35.11 -38.14
C LEU A 28 40.55 -34.06 -37.45
N THR A 29 39.23 -34.28 -37.40
CA THR A 29 38.31 -33.44 -36.63
C THR A 29 37.76 -34.25 -35.47
N VAL A 30 37.79 -33.65 -34.29
CA VAL A 30 37.16 -34.23 -33.11
C VAL A 30 35.72 -33.76 -33.11
N THR A 31 34.79 -34.71 -33.04
CA THR A 31 33.36 -34.44 -33.07
C THR A 31 32.72 -35.12 -31.86
N PRO A 32 32.48 -34.38 -30.76
CA PRO A 32 32.39 -32.91 -30.71
C PRO A 32 33.74 -32.21 -30.53
N ASP A 33 33.85 -30.98 -31.05
CA ASP A 33 34.97 -30.05 -30.91
C ASP A 33 35.11 -29.46 -29.49
N ARG A 34 34.67 -30.20 -28.47
CA ARG A 34 34.32 -29.69 -27.12
C ARG A 34 34.88 -30.55 -26.01
N SER A 35 34.79 -30.03 -24.80
CA SER A 35 35.08 -30.75 -23.56
C SER A 35 34.20 -31.99 -23.39
N VAL A 36 34.86 -33.12 -23.10
CA VAL A 36 34.25 -34.43 -22.86
C VAL A 36 34.20 -34.70 -21.37
N PHE A 37 33.09 -35.27 -20.91
CA PHE A 37 32.93 -35.64 -19.50
C PHE A 37 33.06 -37.15 -19.27
N THR A 38 33.46 -37.53 -18.06
CA THR A 38 33.52 -38.95 -17.69
C THR A 38 32.15 -39.63 -17.87
N GLY A 39 32.15 -40.80 -18.51
CA GLY A 39 30.96 -41.58 -18.86
C GLY A 39 30.30 -41.19 -20.18
N GLU A 40 30.73 -40.12 -20.86
CA GLU A 40 30.18 -39.69 -22.14
C GLU A 40 30.71 -40.55 -23.31
N ARG A 41 29.97 -40.59 -24.42
CA ARG A 41 30.46 -41.19 -25.68
C ARG A 41 31.13 -40.12 -26.54
N VAL A 42 32.32 -40.42 -27.04
CA VAL A 42 33.11 -39.53 -27.90
C VAL A 42 33.30 -40.17 -29.26
N ASN A 43 33.19 -39.39 -30.32
CA ASN A 43 33.55 -39.81 -31.66
C ASN A 43 34.70 -38.94 -32.19
N LEU A 44 35.70 -39.59 -32.79
CA LEU A 44 36.82 -38.95 -33.47
C LEU A 44 36.68 -39.30 -34.94
N THR A 45 36.67 -38.29 -35.82
CA THR A 45 36.41 -38.50 -37.26
C THR A 45 37.62 -38.11 -38.08
N CYS A 46 38.15 -39.07 -38.82
CA CYS A 46 39.35 -38.93 -39.65
C CYS A 46 38.98 -38.76 -41.12
N GLU A 47 39.06 -37.52 -41.62
CA GLU A 47 38.75 -37.27 -43.03
C GLU A 47 40.01 -37.39 -43.90
N ILE A 48 39.96 -38.28 -44.90
CA ILE A 48 41.01 -38.49 -45.89
C ILE A 48 40.47 -38.04 -47.25
N ASN A 49 40.94 -36.90 -47.74
CA ASN A 49 40.54 -36.39 -49.04
C ASN A 49 41.36 -37.05 -50.17
N SER A 50 40.78 -38.06 -50.81
CA SER A 50 41.41 -38.81 -51.92
C SER A 50 40.37 -39.41 -52.86
N ASP A 51 40.77 -39.69 -54.11
CA ASP A 51 39.93 -40.39 -55.09
C ASP A 51 39.73 -41.89 -54.79
N HIS A 52 40.31 -42.40 -53.71
CA HIS A 52 40.19 -43.79 -53.27
C HIS A 52 39.17 -43.94 -52.14
N SER A 53 38.38 -45.01 -52.16
CA SER A 53 37.32 -45.28 -51.18
C SER A 53 37.56 -46.52 -50.31
N ASN A 54 38.63 -47.28 -50.56
CA ASN A 54 38.96 -48.54 -49.86
C ASN A 54 40.05 -48.36 -48.79
N TRP A 55 39.88 -47.36 -47.93
CA TRP A 55 40.81 -47.08 -46.84
C TRP A 55 40.47 -47.91 -45.59
N ARG A 56 41.49 -48.56 -45.01
CA ARG A 56 41.46 -49.02 -43.61
C ARG A 56 42.11 -47.94 -42.74
N TYR A 57 41.51 -47.64 -41.59
CA TYR A 57 41.97 -46.58 -40.70
C TYR A 57 42.70 -47.16 -39.50
N GLU A 58 43.88 -46.60 -39.23
CA GLU A 58 44.68 -46.83 -38.04
C GLU A 58 44.56 -45.62 -37.12
N TRP A 59 44.31 -45.87 -35.84
CA TRP A 59 44.17 -44.85 -34.81
C TRP A 59 45.26 -45.01 -33.76
N ASN A 60 45.95 -43.93 -33.45
CA ASN A 60 47.04 -43.90 -32.49
C ASN A 60 46.71 -42.90 -31.37
N LYS A 61 46.88 -43.33 -30.12
CA LYS A 61 46.81 -42.48 -28.91
C LYS A 61 48.21 -42.34 -28.32
N ASP A 62 48.68 -41.12 -28.14
CA ASP A 62 50.02 -40.83 -27.56
C ASP A 62 51.13 -41.61 -28.30
N SER A 63 51.02 -41.70 -29.63
CA SER A 63 51.90 -42.48 -30.53
C SER A 63 51.80 -44.00 -30.45
N LEU A 64 50.87 -44.56 -29.66
CA LEU A 64 50.61 -46.00 -29.57
C LEU A 64 49.34 -46.39 -30.33
N MET A 65 49.40 -47.45 -31.14
CA MET A 65 48.26 -47.98 -31.87
C MET A 65 47.18 -48.50 -30.95
N LEU A 66 45.97 -47.93 -31.07
CA LEU A 66 44.80 -48.36 -30.33
C LEU A 66 44.29 -49.69 -30.85
N GLN A 67 43.99 -50.60 -29.93
CA GLN A 67 43.35 -51.86 -30.22
C GLN A 67 41.84 -51.73 -30.02
N THR A 68 41.06 -52.30 -30.94
CA THR A 68 39.61 -52.35 -30.80
C THR A 68 39.21 -53.19 -29.58
N SER A 69 38.23 -52.71 -28.83
CA SER A 69 37.70 -53.37 -27.64
C SER A 69 36.21 -53.07 -27.48
N GLU A 70 35.60 -53.53 -26.40
CA GLU A 70 34.22 -53.15 -26.06
C GLU A 70 34.05 -51.64 -25.85
N ARG A 71 35.13 -50.92 -25.46
CA ARG A 71 35.11 -49.46 -25.25
C ARG A 71 35.58 -48.67 -26.46
N TYR A 72 36.54 -49.18 -27.24
CA TYR A 72 37.05 -48.52 -28.45
C TYR A 72 36.59 -49.27 -29.69
N THR A 73 35.71 -48.64 -30.46
CA THR A 73 35.21 -49.22 -31.72
C THR A 73 35.63 -48.35 -32.88
N VAL A 74 36.24 -48.95 -33.90
CA VAL A 74 36.60 -48.26 -35.14
C VAL A 74 35.62 -48.68 -36.22
N ASN A 75 34.86 -47.72 -36.74
CA ASN A 75 33.95 -47.92 -37.86
C ASN A 75 34.35 -46.97 -38.99
N ARG A 76 35.07 -47.52 -39.99
CA ARG A 76 35.66 -46.75 -41.09
C ARG A 76 36.52 -45.59 -40.56
N ASP A 77 36.12 -44.38 -40.87
CA ASP A 77 36.75 -43.11 -40.52
C ASP A 77 36.44 -42.63 -39.10
N ILE A 78 35.60 -43.34 -38.33
CA ILE A 78 35.17 -42.93 -36.99
C ILE A 78 35.72 -43.87 -35.91
N LEU A 79 36.46 -43.32 -34.94
CA LEU A 79 36.77 -43.99 -33.68
C LEU A 79 35.76 -43.55 -32.61
N SER A 80 34.97 -44.49 -32.09
CA SER A 80 34.01 -44.25 -31.00
C SER A 80 34.53 -44.81 -29.68
N ILE A 81 34.61 -43.94 -28.68
CA ILE A 81 34.97 -44.24 -27.29
C ILE A 81 33.67 -44.25 -26.47
N VAL A 82 33.29 -45.41 -25.95
CA VAL A 82 32.08 -45.54 -25.11
C VAL A 82 32.46 -45.41 -23.64
N GLY A 83 31.86 -44.45 -22.95
CA GLY A 83 32.07 -44.23 -21.52
C GLY A 83 33.48 -43.72 -21.24
N ALA A 84 33.76 -42.49 -21.68
CA ALA A 84 35.06 -41.84 -21.53
C ALA A 84 35.53 -41.84 -20.06
N VAL A 85 36.80 -42.12 -19.83
CA VAL A 85 37.45 -42.08 -18.51
C VAL A 85 38.70 -41.22 -18.56
N LYS A 86 39.24 -40.83 -17.41
CA LYS A 86 40.40 -39.93 -17.34
C LYS A 86 41.63 -40.47 -18.11
N THR A 87 41.79 -41.80 -18.17
CA THR A 87 42.87 -42.44 -18.94
C THR A 87 42.71 -42.34 -20.46
N ASP A 88 41.54 -41.93 -20.97
CA ASP A 88 41.31 -41.69 -22.39
C ASP A 88 41.84 -40.31 -22.83
N GLU A 89 42.21 -39.44 -21.89
CA GLU A 89 42.88 -38.17 -22.18
C GLU A 89 44.24 -38.39 -22.85
N GLY A 90 44.55 -37.58 -23.87
CA GLY A 90 45.79 -37.69 -24.64
C GLY A 90 45.67 -37.13 -26.05
N GLN A 91 46.71 -37.34 -26.86
CA GLN A 91 46.78 -36.89 -28.24
C GLN A 91 46.42 -38.02 -29.21
N TYR A 92 45.41 -37.78 -30.06
CA TYR A 92 44.92 -38.73 -31.03
C TYR A 92 45.40 -38.34 -32.44
N THR A 93 45.89 -39.34 -33.19
CA THR A 93 46.23 -39.22 -34.60
C THR A 93 45.62 -40.38 -35.38
N CYS A 94 45.33 -40.16 -36.66
CA CYS A 94 44.84 -41.21 -37.55
C CYS A 94 45.71 -41.33 -38.80
N LYS A 95 45.72 -42.53 -39.40
CA LYS A 95 46.44 -42.85 -40.64
C LYS A 95 45.63 -43.83 -41.47
N GLY A 96 45.49 -43.58 -42.78
CA GLY A 96 44.84 -44.48 -43.72
C GLY A 96 45.82 -45.44 -44.38
N HIS A 97 45.37 -46.66 -44.67
CA HIS A 97 46.10 -47.62 -45.50
C HIS A 97 45.17 -48.15 -46.61
N ILE A 98 45.70 -48.37 -47.80
CA ILE A 98 44.91 -48.92 -48.91
C ILE A 98 44.89 -50.44 -48.79
N GLU A 99 43.70 -51.03 -48.79
CA GLU A 99 43.56 -52.49 -48.74
C GLU A 99 44.23 -53.16 -49.95
N GLY A 100 45.08 -54.16 -49.71
CA GLY A 100 45.82 -54.89 -50.75
C GLY A 100 47.06 -54.18 -51.32
N ARG A 101 47.47 -53.02 -50.79
CA ARG A 101 48.70 -52.31 -51.19
C ARG A 101 49.56 -51.91 -50.00
N SER A 102 50.89 -51.92 -50.17
CA SER A 102 51.84 -51.37 -49.17
C SER A 102 51.90 -49.84 -49.22
N VAL A 103 50.76 -49.17 -49.36
CA VAL A 103 50.64 -47.72 -49.47
C VAL A 103 49.79 -47.20 -48.30
N SER A 104 50.34 -46.24 -47.57
CA SER A 104 49.70 -45.61 -46.41
C SER A 104 49.75 -44.09 -46.54
N SER A 105 48.76 -43.39 -45.98
CA SER A 105 48.78 -41.92 -45.87
C SER A 105 49.87 -41.44 -44.90
N GLN A 106 50.10 -40.12 -44.86
CA GLN A 106 50.78 -39.50 -43.72
C GLN A 106 49.85 -39.51 -42.50
N SER A 107 50.42 -39.41 -41.29
CA SER A 107 49.63 -39.28 -40.06
C SER A 107 48.96 -37.92 -39.99
N SER A 108 47.75 -37.86 -39.41
CA SER A 108 47.05 -36.60 -39.19
C SER A 108 47.77 -35.69 -38.21
N SER A 109 47.39 -34.39 -38.19
CA SER A 109 47.68 -33.54 -37.04
C SER A 109 47.10 -34.16 -35.78
N ALA A 110 47.82 -34.08 -34.68
CA ALA A 110 47.35 -34.55 -33.39
C ALA A 110 46.20 -33.66 -32.89
N VAL A 111 45.14 -34.28 -32.37
CA VAL A 111 44.12 -33.56 -31.60
C VAL A 111 44.12 -34.03 -30.16
N SER A 112 44.13 -33.06 -29.24
CA SER A 112 44.08 -33.31 -27.80
C SER A 112 42.64 -33.56 -27.34
N LEU A 113 42.40 -34.73 -26.77
CA LEU A 113 41.16 -35.03 -26.06
C LEU A 113 41.36 -34.75 -24.57
N SER A 114 40.57 -33.85 -23.98
CA SER A 114 40.55 -33.58 -22.53
C SER A 114 39.29 -34.17 -21.90
N VAL A 115 39.46 -34.91 -20.80
CA VAL A 115 38.36 -35.54 -20.07
C VAL A 115 38.18 -34.88 -18.70
N MET A 116 37.01 -34.31 -18.47
CA MET A 116 36.63 -33.65 -17.22
C MET A 116 35.70 -34.54 -16.40
N ASP A 117 35.66 -34.31 -15.10
CA ASP A 117 34.73 -35.02 -14.21
C ASP A 117 33.28 -34.69 -14.55
N LYS A 118 32.38 -35.63 -14.24
CA LYS A 118 30.95 -35.48 -14.46
C LYS A 118 30.46 -34.14 -13.86
N PRO A 119 29.82 -33.28 -14.66
CA PRO A 119 29.50 -31.94 -14.19
C PRO A 119 28.28 -32.00 -13.27
N LYS A 120 28.31 -31.16 -12.22
CA LYS A 120 27.15 -30.89 -11.36
C LYS A 120 26.61 -29.48 -11.67
N PRO A 121 25.35 -29.37 -12.15
CA PRO A 121 24.77 -28.07 -12.45
C PRO A 121 24.64 -27.19 -11.20
N ASN A 122 24.90 -25.90 -11.36
CA ASN A 122 24.67 -24.87 -10.35
C ASN A 122 23.33 -24.18 -10.62
N LEU A 123 22.36 -24.45 -9.76
CA LEU A 123 21.05 -23.80 -9.81
C LEU A 123 21.10 -22.50 -9.01
N THR A 124 20.66 -21.40 -9.61
CA THR A 124 20.55 -20.09 -8.94
C THR A 124 19.16 -19.49 -9.14
N VAL A 125 18.72 -18.66 -8.19
CA VAL A 125 17.42 -17.98 -8.23
C VAL A 125 17.58 -16.48 -7.99
N LYS A 126 16.86 -15.66 -8.76
CA LYS A 126 16.81 -14.21 -8.61
C LYS A 126 15.35 -13.72 -8.63
N PRO A 127 14.89 -12.95 -7.63
CA PRO A 127 15.54 -12.62 -6.35
C PRO A 127 15.65 -13.83 -5.40
N GLN A 128 16.45 -13.73 -4.33
CA GLN A 128 16.71 -14.86 -3.43
C GLN A 128 15.46 -15.31 -2.66
N SER A 129 15.06 -16.57 -2.90
CA SER A 129 14.24 -17.53 -2.12
C SER A 129 12.90 -17.12 -1.48
N SER A 130 12.62 -15.84 -1.17
CA SER A 130 11.33 -15.38 -0.65
C SER A 130 10.79 -14.26 -1.52
N VAL A 131 9.60 -14.44 -2.06
CA VAL A 131 8.92 -13.47 -2.93
C VAL A 131 7.43 -13.36 -2.62
N PHE A 132 6.81 -12.29 -3.10
CA PHE A 132 5.36 -12.11 -3.01
C PHE A 132 4.66 -12.49 -4.32
N THR A 133 3.36 -12.74 -4.23
CA THR A 133 2.52 -12.96 -5.41
C THR A 133 2.62 -11.77 -6.38
N GLY A 134 2.71 -12.08 -7.67
CA GLY A 134 2.91 -11.09 -8.74
C GLY A 134 4.35 -10.61 -8.95
N ASP A 135 5.32 -11.01 -8.12
CA ASP A 135 6.73 -10.76 -8.41
C ASP A 135 7.21 -11.60 -9.61
N THR A 136 8.37 -11.23 -10.16
CA THR A 136 9.07 -12.00 -11.18
C THR A 136 10.24 -12.77 -10.56
N VAL A 137 10.30 -14.08 -10.78
CA VAL A 137 11.41 -14.94 -10.38
C VAL A 137 12.06 -15.54 -11.61
N THR A 138 13.39 -15.55 -11.64
CA THR A 138 14.18 -16.23 -12.67
C THR A 138 15.09 -17.27 -12.02
N LEU A 139 14.92 -18.51 -12.45
CA LEU A 139 15.79 -19.64 -12.15
C LEU A 139 16.80 -19.81 -13.30
N SER A 140 18.06 -20.05 -12.97
CA SER A 140 19.12 -20.29 -13.96
C SER A 140 19.91 -21.54 -13.59
N CYS A 141 20.01 -22.48 -14.53
CA CYS A 141 20.77 -23.70 -14.39
C CYS A 141 22.08 -23.59 -15.20
N ASP A 142 23.20 -23.43 -14.52
CA ASP A 142 24.52 -23.32 -15.14
C ASP A 142 25.27 -24.66 -15.06
N VAL A 143 25.84 -25.11 -16.18
CA VAL A 143 26.60 -26.37 -16.31
C VAL A 143 28.06 -26.08 -16.72
N GLY A 144 28.47 -24.80 -16.70
CA GLY A 144 29.79 -24.36 -17.11
C GLY A 144 29.95 -24.21 -18.63
N GLN A 145 31.21 -24.24 -19.10
CA GLN A 145 31.59 -23.86 -20.47
C GLN A 145 31.37 -24.98 -21.50
N SER A 146 30.12 -25.41 -21.71
CA SER A 146 29.79 -26.37 -22.78
C SER A 146 28.40 -26.10 -23.34
N THR A 147 28.26 -26.16 -24.67
CA THR A 147 26.99 -25.92 -25.39
C THR A 147 26.33 -27.24 -25.83
N GLY A 148 25.03 -27.20 -26.14
CA GLY A 148 24.27 -28.38 -26.62
C GLY A 148 23.64 -29.21 -25.51
N TRP A 149 23.31 -28.58 -24.38
CA TRP A 149 22.54 -29.18 -23.29
C TRP A 149 21.04 -28.95 -23.50
N THR A 150 20.25 -29.96 -23.19
CA THR A 150 18.83 -29.84 -22.88
C THR A 150 18.66 -29.92 -21.37
N PHE A 151 17.82 -29.08 -20.80
CA PHE A 151 17.61 -28.94 -19.37
C PHE A 151 16.33 -29.64 -18.91
N LEU A 152 16.47 -30.46 -17.87
CA LEU A 152 15.38 -31.08 -17.14
C LEU A 152 15.18 -30.32 -15.83
N TRP A 153 14.09 -29.58 -15.76
CA TRP A 153 13.66 -28.89 -14.56
C TRP A 153 12.77 -29.79 -13.72
N ARG A 154 13.03 -29.83 -12.42
CA ARG A 154 12.19 -30.52 -11.46
C ARG A 154 11.65 -29.50 -10.47
N LYS A 155 10.31 -29.40 -10.40
CA LYS A 155 9.61 -28.70 -9.34
C LYS A 155 8.91 -29.74 -8.48
N ASP A 156 9.29 -29.84 -7.22
CA ASP A 156 8.82 -30.85 -6.29
C ASP A 156 9.02 -32.26 -6.87
N SER A 157 7.95 -32.95 -7.26
CA SER A 157 8.00 -34.26 -7.95
C SER A 157 7.76 -34.20 -9.46
N ASN A 158 7.36 -33.04 -9.99
CA ASN A 158 7.03 -32.86 -11.39
C ASN A 158 8.27 -32.47 -12.19
N THR A 159 8.46 -33.10 -13.34
CA THR A 159 9.61 -32.86 -14.22
C THR A 159 9.18 -32.37 -15.59
N GLU A 160 9.90 -31.38 -16.10
CA GLU A 160 9.67 -30.74 -17.39
C GLU A 160 11.02 -30.63 -18.13
N SER A 161 11.04 -30.95 -19.42
CA SER A 161 12.24 -30.86 -20.26
C SER A 161 12.12 -29.69 -21.22
N THR A 162 13.16 -28.87 -21.31
CA THR A 162 13.25 -27.69 -22.19
C THR A 162 14.69 -27.47 -22.62
N ASP A 163 14.92 -26.78 -23.74
CA ASP A 163 16.27 -26.38 -24.15
C ASP A 163 16.73 -25.10 -23.44
N GLU A 164 15.87 -24.46 -22.67
CA GLU A 164 16.16 -23.23 -21.95
C GLU A 164 16.89 -23.49 -20.61
N ALA A 165 18.10 -22.93 -20.50
CA ALA A 165 18.90 -22.92 -19.26
C ALA A 165 18.29 -22.02 -18.17
N THR A 166 17.29 -21.21 -18.51
CA THR A 166 16.64 -20.27 -17.61
C THR A 166 15.13 -20.45 -17.63
N LYS A 167 14.49 -20.35 -16.47
CA LYS A 167 13.03 -20.38 -16.32
C LYS A 167 12.56 -19.12 -15.61
N THR A 168 11.76 -18.30 -16.28
CA THR A 168 11.22 -17.05 -15.72
C THR A 168 9.73 -17.17 -15.47
N ILE A 169 9.30 -16.83 -14.26
CA ILE A 169 7.91 -16.76 -13.83
C ILE A 169 7.61 -15.29 -13.54
N SER A 170 6.88 -14.61 -14.42
CA SER A 170 6.70 -13.14 -14.36
C SER A 170 5.69 -12.68 -13.31
N SER A 171 4.71 -13.52 -12.97
CA SER A 171 3.65 -13.22 -11.99
C SER A 171 3.45 -14.46 -11.13
N VAL A 172 4.32 -14.60 -10.12
CA VAL A 172 4.39 -15.79 -9.29
C VAL A 172 3.11 -15.94 -8.46
N LYS A 173 2.61 -17.16 -8.31
CA LYS A 173 1.49 -17.53 -7.44
C LYS A 173 1.98 -18.36 -6.25
N VAL A 174 1.18 -18.47 -5.19
CA VAL A 174 1.53 -19.33 -4.02
C VAL A 174 1.84 -20.77 -4.45
N SER A 175 1.13 -21.29 -5.46
CA SER A 175 1.37 -22.63 -6.04
C SER A 175 2.73 -22.82 -6.71
N ASP A 176 3.40 -21.72 -7.09
CA ASP A 176 4.73 -21.75 -7.69
C ASP A 176 5.83 -21.88 -6.63
N GLY A 177 5.50 -21.74 -5.35
CA GLY A 177 6.40 -22.11 -4.26
C GLY A 177 6.71 -23.61 -4.25
N GLY A 178 7.84 -23.97 -3.63
CA GLY A 178 8.30 -25.35 -3.52
C GLY A 178 9.79 -25.51 -3.76
N THR A 179 10.19 -26.76 -4.02
CA THR A 179 11.59 -27.15 -4.20
C THR A 179 11.93 -27.29 -5.67
N TYR A 180 13.06 -26.71 -6.08
CA TYR A 180 13.51 -26.69 -7.46
C TYR A 180 14.88 -27.37 -7.58
N GLN A 181 15.01 -28.18 -8.63
CA GLN A 181 16.29 -28.76 -9.06
C GLN A 181 16.38 -28.69 -10.58
N CYS A 182 17.60 -28.70 -11.09
CA CYS A 182 17.84 -28.85 -12.51
C CYS A 182 18.87 -29.96 -12.78
N ARG A 183 18.75 -30.55 -13.97
CA ARG A 183 19.70 -31.51 -14.52
C ARG A 183 19.86 -31.19 -16.00
N ALA A 184 21.05 -31.36 -16.55
CA ALA A 184 21.28 -31.20 -17.98
C ALA A 184 21.52 -32.56 -18.65
N LYS A 185 21.15 -32.64 -19.93
CA LYS A 185 21.25 -33.83 -20.75
C LYS A 185 21.82 -33.49 -22.11
N ARG A 186 22.70 -34.34 -22.62
CA ARG A 186 23.29 -34.25 -23.95
C ARG A 186 23.25 -35.62 -24.62
N GLY A 187 22.32 -35.80 -25.55
CA GLY A 187 22.05 -37.10 -26.18
C GLY A 187 21.61 -38.16 -25.16
N LYS A 188 22.45 -39.17 -24.90
CA LYS A 188 22.21 -40.20 -23.86
C LYS A 188 22.96 -39.94 -22.55
N TYR A 189 23.76 -38.87 -22.48
CA TYR A 189 24.52 -38.50 -21.31
C TYR A 189 23.74 -37.53 -20.45
N ASP A 190 23.72 -37.77 -19.14
CA ASP A 190 23.08 -36.89 -18.19
C ASP A 190 24.09 -36.44 -17.12
N THR A 191 24.00 -35.17 -16.72
CA THR A 191 24.77 -34.61 -15.59
C THR A 191 24.30 -35.18 -14.25
N GLU A 192 25.00 -34.78 -13.18
CA GLU A 192 24.43 -34.87 -11.83
C GLU A 192 23.21 -33.93 -11.70
N ILE A 193 22.45 -34.09 -10.62
CA ILE A 193 21.34 -33.20 -10.28
C ILE A 193 21.89 -32.06 -9.44
N SER A 194 21.41 -30.84 -9.68
CA SER A 194 21.78 -29.67 -8.88
C SER A 194 21.38 -29.83 -7.41
N ASP A 195 21.96 -28.98 -6.57
CA ASP A 195 21.44 -28.77 -5.21
C ASP A 195 20.00 -28.24 -5.27
N ILE A 196 19.24 -28.53 -4.21
CA ILE A 196 17.84 -28.09 -4.08
C ILE A 196 17.83 -26.61 -3.70
N ILE A 197 17.02 -25.82 -4.40
CA ILE A 197 16.64 -24.48 -3.97
C ILE A 197 15.16 -24.46 -3.60
N GLU A 198 14.86 -23.98 -2.41
CA GLU A 198 13.49 -23.73 -1.96
C GLU A 198 13.07 -22.29 -2.28
N ILE A 199 11.91 -22.14 -2.91
CA ILE A 199 11.27 -20.86 -3.15
C ILE A 199 10.01 -20.79 -2.30
N THR A 200 9.98 -19.82 -1.38
CA THR A 200 8.81 -19.47 -0.59
C THR A 200 8.07 -18.33 -1.28
N VAL A 201 6.78 -18.55 -1.58
CA VAL A 201 5.90 -17.52 -2.13
C VAL A 201 4.82 -17.21 -1.11
N ARG A 202 4.70 -15.94 -0.75
CA ARG A 202 3.65 -15.43 0.16
C ARG A 202 2.68 -14.54 -0.61
N GLU A 203 1.47 -14.41 -0.10
CA GLU A 203 0.54 -13.42 -0.64
C GLU A 203 1.08 -12.01 -0.42
N ARG A 204 0.95 -11.16 -1.43
CA ARG A 204 1.38 -9.77 -1.34
C ARG A 204 0.53 -9.06 -0.27
N PRO A 205 1.14 -8.45 0.75
CA PRO A 205 0.39 -7.75 1.78
C PRO A 205 -0.32 -6.54 1.17
N LYS A 206 -1.55 -6.30 1.62
CA LYS A 206 -2.33 -5.10 1.31
C LYS A 206 -2.45 -4.23 2.57
N PRO A 207 -1.87 -3.02 2.60
CA PRO A 207 -1.95 -2.13 3.76
C PRO A 207 -3.36 -1.59 3.98
N VAL A 208 -3.65 -1.20 5.21
CA VAL A 208 -4.89 -0.51 5.60
C VAL A 208 -4.57 0.89 6.11
N VAL A 209 -5.23 1.92 5.56
CA VAL A 209 -5.10 3.29 6.05
C VAL A 209 -6.12 3.53 7.15
N ARG A 210 -5.65 3.93 8.33
CA ARG A 210 -6.49 4.38 9.44
C ARG A 210 -6.39 5.89 9.60
N VAL A 211 -7.50 6.55 9.89
CA VAL A 211 -7.56 8.01 10.07
C VAL A 211 -8.02 8.32 11.49
N GLN A 212 -7.27 9.17 12.18
CA GLN A 212 -7.60 9.63 13.53
C GLN A 212 -7.56 11.16 13.59
N PRO A 213 -8.67 11.83 13.95
CA PRO A 213 -9.98 11.25 14.25
C PRO A 213 -10.69 10.73 12.98
N ASP A 214 -11.42 9.63 13.12
CA ASP A 214 -12.26 9.01 12.05
C ASP A 214 -13.52 9.85 11.73
N VAL A 215 -13.72 10.95 12.47
CA VAL A 215 -14.91 11.79 12.44
C VAL A 215 -14.55 13.17 11.91
N HIS A 216 -15.21 13.58 10.81
CA HIS A 216 -15.27 14.94 10.24
C HIS A 216 -14.24 15.93 10.81
N VAL A 217 -13.19 16.22 10.02
CA VAL A 217 -12.09 17.08 10.46
C VAL A 217 -12.39 18.55 10.16
N PHE A 218 -12.19 19.42 11.14
CA PHE A 218 -12.31 20.87 10.97
C PHE A 218 -10.96 21.54 10.74
N ARG A 219 -10.98 22.73 10.13
CA ARG A 219 -9.75 23.53 9.91
C ARG A 219 -9.03 23.81 11.23
N GLY A 220 -7.69 23.75 11.20
CA GLY A 220 -6.82 23.94 12.35
C GLY A 220 -6.75 22.76 13.31
N GLU A 221 -7.48 21.66 13.07
CA GLU A 221 -7.34 20.43 13.85
C GLU A 221 -6.10 19.64 13.41
N THR A 222 -5.67 18.71 14.27
CA THR A 222 -4.63 17.73 13.93
C THR A 222 -5.30 16.44 13.46
N VAL A 223 -4.92 15.95 12.28
CA VAL A 223 -5.30 14.61 11.81
C VAL A 223 -4.06 13.75 11.62
N THR A 224 -4.19 12.47 11.94
CA THR A 224 -3.15 11.46 11.80
C THR A 224 -3.67 10.38 10.87
N LEU A 225 -3.00 10.17 9.75
CA LEU A 225 -3.21 8.99 8.90
C LEU A 225 -2.12 7.96 9.22
N THR A 226 -2.49 6.72 9.45
CA THR A 226 -1.55 5.63 9.76
C THR A 226 -1.68 4.54 8.70
N CYS A 227 -0.56 4.14 8.09
CA CYS A 227 -0.47 3.04 7.16
C CYS A 227 -0.14 1.75 7.90
N ASP A 228 -1.13 0.88 8.06
CA ASP A 228 -1.01 -0.37 8.81
C ASP A 228 -0.74 -1.53 7.83
N ILE A 229 0.46 -2.12 7.91
CA ILE A 229 0.85 -3.30 7.13
C ILE A 229 0.81 -4.48 8.08
N GLN A 230 -0.18 -5.37 7.94
CA GLN A 230 -0.39 -6.54 8.80
C GLN A 230 0.61 -7.68 8.48
N GLU A 231 1.91 -7.38 8.47
CA GLU A 231 2.96 -8.37 8.28
C GLU A 231 4.08 -8.20 9.31
N GLU A 232 4.40 -9.27 10.03
CA GLU A 232 5.32 -9.25 11.17
C GLU A 232 6.81 -9.13 10.78
N THR A 233 7.15 -9.36 9.51
CA THR A 233 8.54 -9.47 9.06
C THR A 233 8.92 -8.39 8.06
N GLY A 234 9.69 -7.39 8.48
CA GLY A 234 10.33 -6.44 7.57
C GLY A 234 10.49 -5.04 8.13
N VAL A 235 11.52 -4.35 7.64
CA VAL A 235 11.65 -2.89 7.81
C VAL A 235 11.08 -2.25 6.56
N TRP A 236 9.95 -1.56 6.71
CA TRP A 236 9.23 -0.92 5.62
C TRP A 236 9.56 0.56 5.52
N GLN A 237 9.66 1.05 4.29
CA GLN A 237 9.61 2.45 3.94
C GLN A 237 8.21 2.76 3.41
N TYR A 238 7.58 3.78 3.96
CA TYR A 238 6.20 4.13 3.64
C TYR A 238 6.15 5.25 2.61
N SER A 239 5.27 5.10 1.62
CA SER A 239 4.96 6.10 0.60
C SER A 239 3.48 6.45 0.68
N TRP A 240 3.17 7.74 0.82
CA TRP A 240 1.81 8.24 0.84
C TRP A 240 1.44 8.90 -0.49
N TYR A 241 0.23 8.61 -0.93
CA TYR A 241 -0.34 9.13 -2.15
C TYR A 241 -1.60 9.89 -1.79
N LYS A 242 -1.75 11.06 -2.41
CA LYS A 242 -2.97 11.84 -2.33
C LYS A 242 -3.41 12.16 -3.76
N ASP A 243 -4.58 11.69 -4.11
CA ASP A 243 -5.20 12.03 -5.38
C ASP A 243 -5.70 13.48 -5.27
N GLN A 244 -5.24 14.34 -6.17
CA GLN A 244 -5.92 15.62 -6.39
C GLN A 244 -7.25 15.36 -7.11
N ASP A 245 -8.19 16.29 -6.99
CA ASP A 245 -9.56 16.20 -7.52
C ASP A 245 -9.70 15.32 -8.77
N TYR A 246 -10.76 14.51 -8.77
CA TYR A 246 -11.11 13.45 -9.74
C TYR A 246 -11.02 13.82 -11.23
N SER A 247 -10.80 15.09 -11.56
CA SER A 247 -10.69 15.67 -12.90
C SER A 247 -9.28 15.71 -13.51
N ALA A 248 -8.19 15.45 -12.77
CA ALA A 248 -6.81 15.61 -13.31
C ALA A 248 -5.95 14.33 -13.40
N GLY A 249 -6.39 13.19 -12.84
CA GLY A 249 -5.80 11.87 -13.08
C GLY A 249 -4.32 11.68 -12.69
N GLN A 250 -3.68 12.65 -12.03
CA GLN A 250 -2.30 12.53 -11.55
C GLN A 250 -2.26 12.43 -10.02
N ASP A 251 -1.82 11.28 -9.52
CA ASP A 251 -1.53 11.06 -8.11
C ASP A 251 -0.33 11.93 -7.71
N GLN A 252 -0.49 12.82 -6.74
CA GLN A 252 0.65 13.49 -6.12
C GLN A 252 1.23 12.58 -5.03
N ILE A 253 2.53 12.29 -5.14
CA ILE A 253 3.28 11.55 -4.13
C ILE A 253 3.70 12.54 -3.05
N TYR A 254 3.14 12.38 -1.85
CA TYR A 254 3.57 13.13 -0.67
C TYR A 254 4.58 12.26 0.09
N TYR A 255 5.85 12.68 0.05
CA TYR A 255 6.93 11.94 0.67
C TYR A 255 7.00 12.24 2.17
N SER A 256 6.48 11.34 3.01
CA SER A 256 7.05 11.14 4.35
C SER A 256 8.09 10.02 4.23
N ALA A 257 9.25 10.32 3.64
CA ALA A 257 10.31 9.34 3.47
C ALA A 257 10.89 8.99 4.86
N GLY A 258 10.49 7.83 5.39
CA GLY A 258 10.94 7.33 6.69
C GLY A 258 10.39 5.94 6.99
N GLN A 259 10.86 5.37 8.10
CA GLN A 259 10.30 4.15 8.68
C GLN A 259 8.97 4.38 9.40
N ASP A 260 8.51 5.64 9.48
CA ASP A 260 7.31 5.99 10.22
C ASP A 260 6.05 5.70 9.37
N PRO A 261 5.14 4.80 9.82
CA PRO A 261 3.86 4.58 9.17
C PRO A 261 2.89 5.77 9.31
N ILE A 262 3.26 6.80 10.08
CA ILE A 262 2.37 7.89 10.46
C ILE A 262 2.58 9.14 9.59
N TYR A 263 1.51 9.59 8.93
CA TYR A 263 1.41 10.89 8.29
C TYR A 263 0.54 11.84 9.12
N LYS A 264 1.19 12.76 9.84
CA LYS A 264 0.55 13.69 10.79
C LYS A 264 0.47 15.11 10.24
N ILE A 265 -0.75 15.62 10.10
CA ILE A 265 -1.03 17.01 9.72
C ILE A 265 -1.44 17.76 10.99
N LYS A 266 -0.59 18.66 11.48
CA LYS A 266 -0.82 19.37 12.76
C LYS A 266 -1.93 20.43 12.68
N SER A 267 -2.06 21.10 11.55
CA SER A 267 -3.05 22.15 11.30
C SER A 267 -3.67 21.92 9.92
N VAL A 268 -4.82 21.25 9.91
CA VAL A 268 -5.53 20.87 8.68
C VAL A 268 -6.20 22.09 8.04
N ASP A 269 -6.23 22.13 6.72
CA ASP A 269 -6.87 23.19 5.94
C ASP A 269 -7.44 22.60 4.63
N GLN A 270 -8.20 23.38 3.86
CA GLN A 270 -8.93 22.89 2.67
C GLN A 270 -8.04 22.15 1.68
N HIS A 271 -6.82 22.63 1.47
CA HIS A 271 -5.87 22.03 0.53
C HIS A 271 -5.36 20.65 0.99
N HIS A 272 -5.60 20.27 2.25
CA HIS A 272 -5.35 18.91 2.75
C HIS A 272 -6.52 17.96 2.48
N ALA A 273 -7.70 18.44 2.12
CA ALA A 273 -8.79 17.55 1.71
C ALA A 273 -8.39 16.76 0.45
N GLY A 274 -8.83 15.52 0.35
CA GLY A 274 -8.51 14.65 -0.79
C GLY A 274 -8.67 13.16 -0.48
N VAL A 275 -8.21 12.33 -1.40
CA VAL A 275 -8.27 10.87 -1.27
C VAL A 275 -6.85 10.34 -1.06
N TYR A 276 -6.64 9.67 0.06
CA TYR A 276 -5.34 9.20 0.50
C TYR A 276 -5.22 7.69 0.37
N SER A 277 -4.00 7.23 0.10
CA SER A 277 -3.62 5.81 0.09
C SER A 277 -2.14 5.68 0.42
N CYS A 278 -1.70 4.49 0.81
CA CYS A 278 -0.30 4.23 1.15
C CYS A 278 0.22 2.95 0.50
N LYS A 279 1.56 2.85 0.44
CA LYS A 279 2.31 1.68 -0.02
C LYS A 279 3.57 1.52 0.83
N GLY A 280 3.93 0.29 1.16
CA GLY A 280 5.20 -0.07 1.77
C GLY A 280 6.20 -0.64 0.76
N THR A 281 7.47 -0.26 0.88
CA THR A 281 8.59 -0.86 0.15
C THR A 281 9.64 -1.31 1.15
N GLN A 282 10.12 -2.55 1.04
CA GLN A 282 11.06 -3.09 2.03
C GLN A 282 12.47 -2.51 1.79
N THR A 283 13.19 -2.10 2.84
CA THR A 283 14.47 -1.39 2.67
C THR A 283 15.63 -2.29 2.21
N LYS A 284 15.52 -3.60 2.49
CA LYS A 284 16.58 -4.60 2.24
C LYS A 284 16.26 -5.55 1.07
N ALA A 285 15.10 -5.41 0.45
CA ALA A 285 14.67 -6.26 -0.67
C ALA A 285 13.92 -5.43 -1.72
N THR A 286 13.80 -5.96 -2.94
CA THR A 286 12.97 -5.35 -4.01
C THR A 286 11.46 -5.56 -3.80
N GLN A 287 11.05 -6.00 -2.61
CA GLN A 287 9.68 -6.35 -2.28
C GLN A 287 8.86 -5.11 -1.91
N TYR A 288 7.57 -5.13 -2.25
CA TYR A 288 6.65 -4.04 -2.01
C TYR A 288 5.23 -4.56 -1.74
N THR A 289 4.44 -3.79 -0.99
CA THR A 289 3.04 -4.09 -0.74
C THR A 289 2.16 -3.67 -1.91
N GLU A 290 0.93 -4.16 -1.97
CA GLU A 290 -0.09 -3.51 -2.78
C GLU A 290 -0.32 -2.06 -2.30
N LYS A 291 -1.01 -1.26 -3.13
CA LYS A 291 -1.52 0.05 -2.70
C LYS A 291 -2.75 -0.19 -1.82
N SER A 292 -2.84 0.50 -0.70
CA SER A 292 -3.98 0.41 0.21
C SER A 292 -5.28 0.79 -0.49
N ASP A 293 -6.41 0.43 0.12
CA ASP A 293 -7.69 1.05 -0.23
C ASP A 293 -7.64 2.56 0.01
N LYS A 294 -8.45 3.28 -0.78
CA LYS A 294 -8.51 4.73 -0.78
C LYS A 294 -9.37 5.24 0.36
N VAL A 295 -8.86 6.20 1.14
CA VAL A 295 -9.59 6.85 2.24
C VAL A 295 -9.76 8.34 1.98
N LYS A 296 -11.00 8.85 2.06
CA LYS A 296 -11.31 10.25 1.79
C LYS A 296 -11.20 11.09 3.07
N LEU A 297 -10.31 12.07 3.06
CA LEU A 297 -10.23 13.10 4.10
C LEU A 297 -11.07 14.31 3.68
N THR A 298 -12.14 14.59 4.44
CA THR A 298 -12.97 15.78 4.28
C THR A 298 -12.61 16.82 5.32
N VAL A 299 -12.36 18.05 4.86
CA VAL A 299 -12.05 19.19 5.73
C VAL A 299 -13.17 20.21 5.65
N SER A 300 -13.76 20.53 6.80
CA SER A 300 -14.81 21.54 6.94
C SER A 300 -14.32 22.75 7.73
N LYS A 301 -14.99 23.89 7.59
CA LYS A 301 -14.76 25.03 8.49
C LYS A 301 -15.19 24.67 9.91
N ARG A 302 -14.55 25.24 10.92
CA ARG A 302 -14.99 25.08 12.31
C ARG A 302 -16.44 25.56 12.44
N PRO A 303 -17.31 24.80 13.12
CA PRO A 303 -18.68 25.26 13.33
C PRO A 303 -18.67 26.41 14.32
N LYS A 304 -19.45 27.46 14.03
CA LYS A 304 -19.66 28.59 14.92
C LYS A 304 -20.99 28.40 15.65
N PRO A 305 -21.01 28.29 16.99
CA PRO A 305 -22.24 28.17 17.76
C PRO A 305 -23.07 29.46 17.76
N VAL A 306 -24.36 29.34 18.03
CA VAL A 306 -25.30 30.45 18.23
C VAL A 306 -26.02 30.28 19.56
N VAL A 307 -26.03 31.33 20.38
CA VAL A 307 -26.81 31.36 21.63
C VAL A 307 -28.23 31.84 21.33
N LYS A 308 -29.22 31.07 21.77
CA LYS A 308 -30.64 31.44 21.73
C LYS A 308 -31.13 31.64 23.16
N VAL A 309 -31.89 32.70 23.40
CA VAL A 309 -32.44 33.03 24.73
C VAL A 309 -33.96 32.90 24.67
N LYS A 310 -34.54 32.23 25.68
CA LYS A 310 -35.98 32.17 25.91
C LYS A 310 -36.29 32.63 27.34
N PRO A 311 -37.38 33.38 27.58
CA PRO A 311 -38.33 33.87 26.57
C PRO A 311 -37.79 35.05 25.74
N ASP A 312 -36.97 35.93 26.35
CA ASP A 312 -36.40 37.11 25.70
C ASP A 312 -35.08 37.52 26.39
N GLN A 313 -34.35 38.47 25.81
CA GLN A 313 -33.09 39.03 26.33
C GLN A 313 -33.31 40.00 27.50
N HIS A 314 -34.53 40.50 27.70
CA HIS A 314 -34.90 41.34 28.84
C HIS A 314 -35.96 40.65 29.69
N VAL A 315 -35.62 40.38 30.95
CA VAL A 315 -36.46 39.62 31.89
C VAL A 315 -36.45 40.26 33.27
N PHE A 316 -37.43 39.91 34.09
CA PHE A 316 -37.53 40.38 35.47
C PHE A 316 -37.11 39.32 36.48
N ARG A 317 -36.72 39.78 37.67
CA ARG A 317 -36.31 38.89 38.78
C ARG A 317 -37.37 37.83 39.08
N GLY A 318 -36.94 36.58 39.15
CA GLY A 318 -37.80 35.42 39.40
C GLY A 318 -38.43 34.79 38.15
N GLU A 319 -38.26 35.37 36.95
CA GLU A 319 -38.62 34.71 35.69
C GLU A 319 -37.64 33.56 35.37
N THR A 320 -38.09 32.54 34.64
CA THR A 320 -37.20 31.45 34.20
C THR A 320 -36.60 31.79 32.84
N VAL A 321 -35.27 31.76 32.74
CA VAL A 321 -34.52 31.99 31.50
C VAL A 321 -33.91 30.67 31.06
N THR A 322 -34.00 30.37 29.76
CA THR A 322 -33.32 29.25 29.12
C THR A 322 -32.39 29.76 28.04
N LEU A 323 -31.09 29.53 28.22
CA LEU A 323 -30.07 29.75 27.19
C LEU A 323 -29.82 28.44 26.45
N THR A 324 -29.84 28.45 25.11
CA THR A 324 -29.55 27.28 24.27
C THR A 324 -28.33 27.53 23.40
N CYS A 325 -27.34 26.65 23.44
CA CYS A 325 -26.15 26.70 22.59
C CYS A 325 -26.32 25.79 21.38
N ASP A 326 -26.51 26.39 20.22
CA ASP A 326 -26.80 25.69 18.97
C ASP A 326 -25.56 25.65 18.06
N ILE A 327 -24.94 24.47 17.91
CA ILE A 327 -23.75 24.26 17.07
C ILE A 327 -24.19 23.69 15.72
N GLN A 328 -24.45 24.58 14.78
CA GLN A 328 -24.82 24.23 13.41
C GLN A 328 -23.63 23.64 12.63
N GLY A 329 -23.89 22.65 11.77
CA GLY A 329 -22.85 21.97 10.98
C GLY A 329 -22.10 20.86 11.70
N GLY A 330 -22.49 20.52 12.94
CA GLY A 330 -21.94 19.39 13.70
C GLY A 330 -22.49 18.01 13.30
N GLY A 331 -23.54 17.91 12.49
CA GLY A 331 -24.17 16.61 12.17
C GLY A 331 -24.49 15.78 13.42
N ASN A 332 -24.23 14.46 13.40
CA ASN A 332 -24.40 13.54 14.53
C ASN A 332 -23.27 13.60 15.57
N ILE A 333 -22.44 14.65 15.58
CA ILE A 333 -21.30 14.79 16.50
C ILE A 333 -21.81 15.16 17.90
N ARG A 334 -21.40 14.39 18.93
CA ARG A 334 -21.72 14.69 20.33
C ARG A 334 -20.77 15.75 20.88
N TRP A 335 -21.29 16.94 21.13
CA TRP A 335 -20.57 18.06 21.73
C TRP A 335 -20.76 18.09 23.26
N THR A 336 -19.70 18.45 23.97
CA THR A 336 -19.75 18.88 25.36
C THR A 336 -19.70 20.39 25.39
N TYR A 337 -20.74 21.02 25.94
CA TYR A 337 -20.91 22.47 25.90
C TYR A 337 -20.20 23.17 27.07
N SER A 338 -19.73 24.38 26.83
CA SER A 338 -19.14 25.29 27.82
C SER A 338 -19.78 26.66 27.69
N TRP A 339 -20.18 27.24 28.81
CA TRP A 339 -20.81 28.55 28.90
C TRP A 339 -19.87 29.58 29.52
N PHE A 340 -19.94 30.81 29.01
CA PHE A 340 -19.14 31.95 29.45
C PHE A 340 -20.07 33.14 29.71
N LYS A 341 -19.82 33.85 30.81
CA LYS A 341 -20.49 35.10 31.17
C LYS A 341 -19.41 36.18 31.30
N ASP A 342 -19.56 37.29 30.58
CA ASP A 342 -18.63 38.43 30.60
C ASP A 342 -17.17 37.99 30.31
N GLY A 343 -17.01 37.05 29.39
CA GLY A 343 -15.71 36.46 29.02
C GLY A 343 -15.09 35.51 30.05
N LYS A 344 -15.70 35.35 31.23
CA LYS A 344 -15.26 34.40 32.27
C LYS A 344 -16.06 33.11 32.17
N THR A 345 -15.42 31.98 32.44
CA THR A 345 -16.10 30.69 32.52
C THR A 345 -17.19 30.75 33.59
N HIS A 346 -18.45 30.67 33.17
CA HIS A 346 -19.61 30.72 34.06
C HIS A 346 -20.18 29.31 34.15
N ASN A 347 -19.81 28.60 35.21
CA ASN A 347 -20.04 27.16 35.26
C ASN A 347 -20.41 26.69 36.68
N PRO A 348 -21.68 26.81 37.10
CA PRO A 348 -22.14 26.19 38.35
C PRO A 348 -22.26 24.66 38.23
N TYR A 349 -22.44 24.10 37.02
CA TYR A 349 -22.54 22.66 36.77
C TYR A 349 -21.99 22.28 35.39
N ARG A 350 -20.83 21.61 35.32
CA ARG A 350 -20.46 20.84 34.11
C ARG A 350 -21.52 19.76 33.91
N THR A 351 -22.43 19.93 32.95
CA THR A 351 -23.31 18.82 32.55
C THR A 351 -23.06 18.45 31.10
N THR A 352 -22.85 17.16 30.92
CA THR A 352 -22.40 16.49 29.69
C THR A 352 -23.52 16.26 28.67
N ALA A 353 -24.71 16.85 28.83
CA ALA A 353 -25.90 16.37 28.12
C ALA A 353 -26.84 17.43 27.52
N ALA A 354 -26.90 18.67 28.02
CA ALA A 354 -27.89 19.62 27.53
C ALA A 354 -27.20 20.82 26.85
N ALA A 355 -27.52 21.03 25.58
CA ALA A 355 -27.31 22.30 24.90
C ALA A 355 -28.04 23.47 25.60
N GLU A 356 -28.96 23.17 26.53
CA GLU A 356 -29.81 24.13 27.24
C GLU A 356 -29.36 24.32 28.70
N PHE A 357 -29.26 25.58 29.11
CA PHE A 357 -28.99 26.02 30.47
C PHE A 357 -30.16 26.87 30.96
N SER A 358 -30.92 26.36 31.93
CA SER A 358 -32.08 27.06 32.50
C SER A 358 -31.85 27.47 33.94
N PHE A 359 -32.25 28.68 34.30
CA PHE A 359 -32.12 29.22 35.65
C PHE A 359 -33.23 30.23 35.98
N THR A 360 -33.41 30.50 37.28
CA THR A 360 -34.29 31.58 37.75
C THR A 360 -33.51 32.90 37.74
N ALA A 361 -34.08 33.94 37.13
CA ALA A 361 -33.40 35.21 36.88
C ALA A 361 -33.16 35.99 38.18
N GLU A 362 -31.91 36.36 38.43
CA GLU A 362 -31.49 37.32 39.45
C GLU A 362 -30.79 38.51 38.78
N VAL A 363 -30.88 39.70 39.38
CA VAL A 363 -30.26 40.92 38.82
C VAL A 363 -28.75 40.75 38.58
N SER A 364 -28.09 39.98 39.46
CA SER A 364 -26.67 39.59 39.38
C SER A 364 -26.32 38.77 38.13
N TYR A 365 -27.30 38.14 37.50
CA TYR A 365 -27.11 37.31 36.29
C TYR A 365 -27.18 38.14 35.00
N SER A 366 -27.38 39.45 35.07
CA SER A 366 -27.21 40.33 33.91
C SER A 366 -25.77 40.29 33.38
N GLY A 367 -25.59 40.27 32.06
CA GLY A 367 -24.27 40.22 31.42
C GLY A 367 -24.31 39.65 30.01
N GLU A 368 -23.12 39.45 29.45
CA GLU A 368 -22.93 38.89 28.11
C GLU A 368 -22.65 37.39 28.14
N TYR A 369 -23.52 36.60 27.51
CA TYR A 369 -23.42 35.15 27.49
C TYR A 369 -22.92 34.65 26.13
N SER A 370 -21.91 33.79 26.15
CA SER A 370 -21.42 33.07 24.96
C SER A 370 -21.22 31.59 25.29
N CYS A 371 -21.14 30.77 24.24
CA CYS A 371 -20.95 29.33 24.41
C CYS A 371 -19.95 28.76 23.39
N GLY A 372 -19.39 27.60 23.73
CA GLY A 372 -18.53 26.80 22.87
C GLY A 372 -18.72 25.32 23.11
N GLY A 373 -18.26 24.49 22.18
CA GLY A 373 -18.32 23.04 22.25
C GLY A 373 -16.96 22.38 22.21
N VAL A 374 -16.81 21.26 22.92
CA VAL A 374 -15.64 20.37 22.85
C VAL A 374 -16.10 18.95 22.52
N ARG A 375 -15.37 18.28 21.62
CA ARG A 375 -15.59 16.88 21.22
C ARG A 375 -14.82 15.91 22.14
N SER A 376 -15.17 14.63 22.07
CA SER A 376 -14.48 13.55 22.81
C SER A 376 -13.00 13.41 22.43
N ASP A 377 -12.61 13.80 21.22
CA ASP A 377 -11.22 13.83 20.73
C ASP A 377 -10.49 15.14 21.06
N SER A 378 -11.00 15.91 22.03
CA SER A 378 -10.46 17.19 22.53
C SER A 378 -10.50 18.35 21.54
N GLN A 379 -11.13 18.18 20.38
CA GLN A 379 -11.31 19.26 19.42
C GLN A 379 -12.41 20.24 19.82
N ARG A 380 -12.31 21.50 19.39
CA ARG A 380 -13.19 22.59 19.84
C ARG A 380 -13.87 23.31 18.67
N SER A 381 -15.11 23.72 18.89
CA SER A 381 -15.79 24.70 18.03
C SER A 381 -15.17 26.09 18.21
N ASP A 382 -15.60 27.05 17.39
CA ASP A 382 -15.41 28.46 17.71
C ASP A 382 -16.30 28.85 18.92
N ILE A 383 -16.04 30.02 19.51
CA ILE A 383 -16.92 30.61 20.53
C ILE A 383 -18.02 31.39 19.80
N SER A 384 -19.25 31.28 20.27
CA SER A 384 -20.38 32.04 19.72
C SER A 384 -20.17 33.54 19.83
N ASP A 385 -20.90 34.30 19.04
CA ASP A 385 -21.11 35.72 19.38
C ASP A 385 -21.82 35.81 20.74
N ALA A 386 -21.54 36.87 21.49
CA ALA A 386 -22.13 37.07 22.81
C ALA A 386 -23.55 37.63 22.68
N VAL A 387 -24.43 37.20 23.59
CA VAL A 387 -25.80 37.70 23.72
C VAL A 387 -25.96 38.37 25.07
N SER A 388 -26.41 39.62 25.08
CA SER A 388 -26.66 40.37 26.31
C SER A 388 -27.99 39.93 26.94
N LEU A 389 -27.95 39.53 28.20
CA LEU A 389 -29.12 39.28 29.04
C LEU A 389 -29.22 40.41 30.06
N THR A 390 -30.37 41.08 30.10
CA THR A 390 -30.69 42.11 31.09
C THR A 390 -31.75 41.59 32.04
N VAL A 391 -31.39 41.48 33.32
CA VAL A 391 -32.33 41.13 34.39
C VAL A 391 -32.60 42.37 35.23
N SER A 392 -33.86 42.81 35.24
CA SER A 392 -34.31 43.95 36.05
C SER A 392 -35.11 43.49 37.26
N GLU A 393 -35.17 44.33 38.29
CA GLU A 393 -36.11 44.10 39.40
C GLU A 393 -37.55 44.13 38.89
N ARG A 394 -38.44 43.41 39.58
CA ARG A 394 -39.87 43.43 39.21
C ARG A 394 -40.37 44.87 39.25
N PRO A 395 -41.09 45.32 38.22
CA PRO A 395 -41.55 46.68 38.20
C PRO A 395 -42.62 46.88 39.27
N LYS A 396 -42.61 48.05 39.91
CA LYS A 396 -43.59 48.41 40.93
C LYS A 396 -44.64 49.35 40.34
N PRO A 397 -45.90 48.93 40.25
CA PRO A 397 -46.98 49.81 39.81
C PRO A 397 -47.33 50.85 40.88
N VAL A 398 -47.89 51.96 40.43
CA VAL A 398 -48.40 53.05 41.25
C VAL A 398 -49.84 53.34 40.84
N VAL A 399 -50.75 53.39 41.82
CA VAL A 399 -52.12 53.85 41.61
C VAL A 399 -52.12 55.37 41.59
N LYS A 400 -52.65 55.96 40.53
CA LYS A 400 -52.92 57.40 40.42
C LYS A 400 -54.43 57.62 40.45
N VAL A 401 -54.86 58.52 41.32
CA VAL A 401 -56.26 58.91 41.47
C VAL A 401 -56.47 60.23 40.72
N THR A 402 -57.57 60.37 40.00
CA THR A 402 -57.91 61.64 39.34
C THR A 402 -59.42 61.90 39.49
N PRO A 403 -59.84 63.05 40.05
CA PRO A 403 -59.01 64.13 40.60
C PRO A 403 -58.25 63.73 41.88
N ASP A 404 -57.19 64.48 42.22
CA ASP A 404 -56.46 64.31 43.48
C ASP A 404 -57.39 64.58 44.68
N GLN A 405 -57.14 63.93 45.82
CA GLN A 405 -58.01 63.99 47.00
C GLN A 405 -58.03 65.39 47.66
N PRO A 406 -59.13 65.77 48.35
CA PRO A 406 -60.33 64.99 48.67
C PRO A 406 -61.33 64.89 47.50
N VAL A 407 -62.07 63.77 47.45
CA VAL A 407 -63.11 63.52 46.44
C VAL A 407 -64.48 63.63 47.09
N PHE A 408 -65.45 64.24 46.41
CA PHE A 408 -66.81 64.44 46.93
C PHE A 408 -67.83 63.47 46.33
N ARG A 409 -68.92 63.22 47.07
CA ARG A 409 -70.00 62.33 46.64
C ARG A 409 -70.63 62.84 45.33
N GLY A 410 -70.60 62.00 44.29
CA GLY A 410 -71.11 62.32 42.95
C GLY A 410 -70.04 62.68 41.93
N GLU A 411 -68.77 62.86 42.36
CA GLU A 411 -67.64 63.03 41.45
C GLU A 411 -67.24 61.70 40.79
N ARG A 412 -66.82 61.78 39.52
CA ARG A 412 -66.28 60.61 38.81
C ARG A 412 -64.78 60.51 39.08
N VAL A 413 -64.40 59.54 39.90
CA VAL A 413 -62.98 59.19 40.12
C VAL A 413 -62.52 58.20 39.07
N THR A 414 -61.33 58.45 38.50
CA THR A 414 -60.63 57.48 37.67
C THR A 414 -59.37 57.01 38.39
N LEU A 415 -59.28 55.69 38.64
CA LEU A 415 -58.07 55.04 39.14
C LEU A 415 -57.27 54.53 37.94
N THR A 416 -56.05 55.02 37.78
CA THR A 416 -55.13 54.54 36.74
C THR A 416 -53.95 53.83 37.40
N CYS A 417 -53.50 52.74 36.80
CA CYS A 417 -52.34 51.99 37.25
C CYS A 417 -51.17 52.27 36.32
N ASP A 418 -50.11 52.87 36.83
CA ASP A 418 -48.92 53.25 36.07
C ASP A 418 -47.72 52.43 36.52
N ILE A 419 -46.97 51.85 35.56
CA ILE A 419 -45.74 51.10 35.86
C ILE A 419 -44.53 51.92 35.39
N GLN A 420 -43.81 52.48 36.35
CA GLN A 420 -42.55 53.17 36.10
C GLN A 420 -41.45 52.13 35.88
N GLY A 421 -40.73 52.22 34.76
CA GLY A 421 -39.60 51.32 34.45
C GLY A 421 -39.97 49.98 33.79
N GLY A 422 -41.21 49.80 33.34
CA GLY A 422 -41.68 48.59 32.66
C GLY A 422 -41.20 48.41 31.21
N GLY A 423 -40.35 49.29 30.68
CA GLY A 423 -39.92 49.28 29.29
C GLY A 423 -41.08 49.39 28.29
N ASN A 424 -40.84 49.00 27.03
CA ASN A 424 -41.85 48.97 25.95
C ASN A 424 -42.73 47.69 26.03
N ILE A 425 -43.02 47.20 27.23
CA ILE A 425 -43.73 45.95 27.48
C ILE A 425 -45.21 46.26 27.70
N GLN A 426 -46.10 45.54 27.01
CA GLN A 426 -47.54 45.70 27.21
C GLN A 426 -48.01 44.97 28.46
N TRP A 427 -48.57 45.73 29.41
CA TRP A 427 -49.16 45.22 30.65
C TRP A 427 -50.68 45.30 30.59
N THR A 428 -51.34 44.28 31.10
CA THR A 428 -52.77 44.32 31.43
C THR A 428 -52.90 44.66 32.91
N TYR A 429 -53.63 45.73 33.22
CA TYR A 429 -53.73 46.21 34.59
C TYR A 429 -54.98 45.65 35.28
N SER A 430 -54.86 45.34 36.56
CA SER A 430 -55.99 44.99 37.42
C SER A 430 -55.89 45.78 38.71
N CYS A 431 -56.94 46.55 39.01
CA CYS A 431 -57.12 47.22 40.29
C CYS A 431 -58.02 46.37 41.19
N PHE A 432 -57.73 46.35 42.48
CA PHE A 432 -58.49 45.61 43.48
C PHE A 432 -58.58 46.43 44.77
N THR A 433 -59.66 46.21 45.51
CA THR A 433 -59.91 46.86 46.80
C THR A 433 -60.22 45.81 47.85
N ALA A 434 -59.81 46.06 49.08
CA ALA A 434 -60.13 45.23 50.24
C ALA A 434 -61.53 45.55 50.82
N ASP A 435 -62.07 46.72 50.52
CA ASP A 435 -63.32 47.23 51.06
C ASP A 435 -64.38 47.38 49.96
N VAL A 436 -65.64 47.05 50.29
CA VAL A 436 -66.78 47.17 49.34
C VAL A 436 -67.47 48.54 49.47
N SER A 437 -66.82 49.52 50.08
CA SER A 437 -67.34 50.87 50.31
C SER A 437 -66.75 51.91 49.35
N ASP A 438 -67.51 52.98 49.12
CA ASP A 438 -67.06 54.13 48.31
C ASP A 438 -65.75 54.75 48.84
N SER A 439 -65.50 54.64 50.14
CA SER A 439 -64.20 54.88 50.78
C SER A 439 -63.49 53.56 51.07
N GLY A 440 -62.25 53.39 50.59
CA GLY A 440 -61.52 52.14 50.76
C GLY A 440 -60.08 52.20 50.28
N GLU A 441 -59.32 51.15 50.55
CA GLU A 441 -57.95 50.99 50.04
C GLU A 441 -57.94 50.35 48.65
N TYR A 442 -57.28 50.99 47.70
CA TYR A 442 -57.15 50.51 46.33
C TYR A 442 -55.69 50.22 45.98
N SER A 443 -55.42 49.01 45.50
CA SER A 443 -54.13 48.59 44.97
C SER A 443 -54.28 48.16 43.52
N CYS A 444 -53.17 48.15 42.77
CA CYS A 444 -53.16 47.62 41.42
C CYS A 444 -51.94 46.73 41.16
N ARG A 445 -52.06 45.90 40.14
CA ARG A 445 -50.97 45.08 39.60
C ARG A 445 -51.05 45.02 38.08
N GLY A 446 -49.91 44.83 37.43
CA GLY A 446 -49.82 44.49 36.01
C GLY A 446 -49.62 42.99 35.80
N GLU A 447 -50.19 42.46 34.73
CA GLU A 447 -49.99 41.09 34.25
C GLU A 447 -49.66 41.11 32.75
N ARG A 448 -48.63 40.36 32.36
CA ARG A 448 -48.19 40.20 30.96
C ARG A 448 -48.97 39.07 30.28
N SER A 449 -48.91 39.01 28.95
CA SER A 449 -49.54 37.95 28.13
C SER A 449 -49.00 36.54 28.44
N ASP A 450 -47.78 36.44 28.97
CA ASP A 450 -47.15 35.20 29.45
C ASP A 450 -47.47 34.86 30.92
N SER A 451 -48.50 35.51 31.49
CA SER A 451 -48.97 35.35 32.88
C SER A 451 -47.97 35.75 33.97
N GLN A 452 -46.89 36.44 33.62
CA GLN A 452 -45.98 37.03 34.62
C GLN A 452 -46.58 38.31 35.20
N ARG A 453 -46.37 38.52 36.50
CA ARG A 453 -46.98 39.62 37.28
C ARG A 453 -45.93 40.59 37.77
N SER A 454 -46.27 41.88 37.73
CA SER A 454 -45.53 42.92 38.45
C SER A 454 -45.65 42.70 39.97
N ASP A 455 -44.92 43.50 40.74
CA ASP A 455 -45.24 43.64 42.16
C ASP A 455 -46.64 44.25 42.34
N THR A 456 -47.21 44.13 43.54
CA THR A 456 -48.45 44.84 43.91
C THR A 456 -48.11 46.25 44.34
N SER A 457 -48.87 47.24 43.86
CA SER A 457 -48.69 48.64 44.26
C SER A 457 -48.95 48.82 45.76
N ALA A 458 -48.38 49.87 46.33
CA ALA A 458 -48.90 50.39 47.59
C ALA A 458 -50.40 50.69 47.45
N ALA A 459 -51.15 50.50 48.53
CA ALA A 459 -52.55 50.88 48.58
C ALA A 459 -52.68 52.40 48.64
N VAL A 460 -53.66 52.93 47.91
CA VAL A 460 -54.11 54.32 48.03
C VAL A 460 -55.46 54.32 48.69
N THR A 461 -55.57 54.96 49.85
CA THR A 461 -56.83 55.13 50.58
C THR A 461 -57.64 56.21 49.89
N LEU A 462 -58.79 55.89 49.32
CA LEU A 462 -59.75 56.86 48.79
C LEU A 462 -60.72 57.27 49.91
N THR A 463 -60.78 58.55 50.23
CA THR A 463 -61.78 59.12 51.15
C THR A 463 -62.79 59.93 50.35
N VAL A 464 -64.08 59.60 50.51
CA VAL A 464 -65.20 60.32 49.89
C VAL A 464 -65.88 61.16 50.97
N SER A 465 -65.87 62.48 50.81
CA SER A 465 -66.56 63.41 51.71
C SER A 465 -68.02 63.62 51.32
N GLU A 466 -68.88 63.82 52.33
CA GLU A 466 -70.33 64.02 52.16
C GLU A 466 -70.77 65.50 52.02
N GLU A 467 -69.85 66.46 52.09
CA GLU A 467 -70.15 67.91 52.06
C GLU A 467 -70.06 68.54 50.68
#